data_AF-A0AAU9P2E4-F1
#
_entry.id   AF-A0AAU9P2E4-F1
#
_cell.length_a   1.000
_cell.length_b   1.000
_cell.length_c   1.000
_cell.angle_alpha   90.00
_cell.angle_beta   90.00
_cell.angle_gamma   90.00
#
_symmetry.space_group_name_H-M   'P 1'
#
loop_
_entity.id
_entity.type
_entity.pdbx_description
1 polymer ?
#
loop_
_entity_poly.entity_id
_entity_poly.type
_entity_poly.pdbx_seq_one_letter_code
_entity_poly.pdbx_strand_id
1 'polypeptide(L)'
;MAPYAHLAVYKLCFGPDCPESDILAGLDAAVADGVDVISISIGEENVPFFQDNIAIASFAAIQKGIFVSCATRNSGPFNGTATNVAPRVLTVGASTNDRKIKATAKLGNNKEFDGESLFQPKGSPSSTLSPLVYAGSNEKQDSKLCVNGSLEGMDVKGKVVLCERGVTSRIEKGPVVKDAGGGAMILMNQEPQGFSLDADAHVLPATQLSFAAGLEIKAYINSTLTPMVSAF
;
A
#
# COMPACT_ATOMS: atom_id res chain seq x y z
N MET A 1 -12.66 -18.39 7.49
CA MET A 1 -11.82 -19.17 6.56
C MET A 1 -12.26 -20.63 6.58
N ALA A 2 -12.14 -21.35 5.46
CA ALA A 2 -12.59 -22.74 5.32
C ALA A 2 -11.46 -23.62 4.74
N PRO A 3 -10.57 -24.18 5.58
CA PRO A 3 -9.38 -24.92 5.11
C PRO A 3 -9.65 -26.18 4.27
N TYR A 4 -10.86 -26.74 4.38
CA TYR A 4 -11.28 -27.96 3.67
C TYR A 4 -12.18 -27.66 2.46
N ALA A 5 -12.37 -26.40 2.10
CA ALA A 5 -13.16 -26.03 0.92
C ALA A 5 -12.43 -26.45 -0.36
N HIS A 6 -13.20 -26.84 -1.38
CA HIS A 6 -12.68 -27.01 -2.73
C HIS A 6 -12.46 -25.64 -3.38
N LEU A 7 -11.40 -25.53 -4.18
CA LEU A 7 -11.05 -24.28 -4.87
C LEU A 7 -11.19 -24.46 -6.37
N ALA A 8 -12.03 -23.64 -6.99
CA ALA A 8 -12.08 -23.43 -8.43
C ALA A 8 -11.44 -22.05 -8.73
N VAL A 9 -10.50 -22.01 -9.66
CA VAL A 9 -9.71 -20.81 -9.98
C VAL A 9 -10.02 -20.35 -11.39
N TYR A 10 -10.55 -19.13 -11.50
CA TYR A 10 -10.84 -18.47 -12.77
C TYR A 10 -9.88 -17.29 -12.93
N LYS A 11 -8.93 -17.41 -13.86
CA LYS A 11 -7.93 -16.36 -14.11
C LYS A 11 -8.48 -15.36 -15.13
N LEU A 12 -8.77 -14.15 -14.66
CA LEU A 12 -9.42 -13.09 -15.45
C LEU A 12 -8.50 -11.88 -15.70
N CYS A 13 -7.40 -11.80 -14.94
CA CYS A 13 -6.45 -10.69 -15.03
C CYS A 13 -5.09 -11.16 -15.54
N PHE A 14 -4.46 -10.34 -16.37
CA PHE A 14 -3.16 -10.56 -16.97
C PHE A 14 -2.26 -9.34 -16.70
N GLY A 15 -1.40 -9.46 -15.69
CA GLY A 15 -0.63 -8.31 -15.21
C GLY A 15 -1.54 -7.33 -14.48
N PRO A 16 -1.45 -6.01 -14.75
CA PRO A 16 -2.32 -5.01 -14.15
C PRO A 16 -3.72 -4.95 -14.80
N ASP A 17 -3.91 -5.64 -15.92
CA ASP A 17 -5.12 -5.57 -16.72
C ASP A 17 -6.11 -6.69 -16.38
N CYS A 18 -7.39 -6.34 -16.28
CA CYS A 18 -8.50 -7.25 -16.00
C CYS A 18 -9.64 -6.91 -16.97
N PRO A 19 -9.64 -7.45 -18.20
CA PRO A 19 -10.63 -7.09 -19.19
C PRO A 19 -12.06 -7.41 -18.72
N GLU A 20 -12.98 -6.46 -18.88
CA GLU A 20 -14.40 -6.63 -18.52
C GLU A 20 -15.02 -7.90 -19.11
N SER A 21 -14.65 -8.25 -20.36
CA SER A 21 -15.11 -9.46 -21.03
C SER A 21 -14.66 -10.73 -20.33
N ASP A 22 -13.43 -10.74 -19.81
CA ASP A 22 -12.86 -11.89 -19.10
C ASP A 22 -13.50 -12.00 -17.73
N ILE A 23 -13.75 -10.88 -17.06
CA ILE A 23 -14.50 -10.84 -15.79
C ILE A 23 -15.86 -11.51 -15.95
N LEU A 24 -16.63 -11.09 -16.95
CA LEU A 24 -17.96 -11.64 -17.22
C LEU A 24 -17.90 -13.13 -17.56
N ALA A 25 -17.00 -13.54 -18.45
CA ALA A 25 -16.83 -14.94 -18.84
C ALA A 25 -16.42 -15.84 -17.66
N GLY A 26 -15.56 -15.33 -16.77
CA GLY A 26 -15.15 -16.03 -15.56
C GLY A 26 -16.28 -16.26 -14.57
N LEU A 27 -17.13 -15.25 -14.37
CA LEU A 27 -18.29 -15.35 -13.49
C LEU A 27 -19.35 -16.29 -14.08
N ASP A 28 -19.59 -16.24 -15.39
CA ASP A 28 -20.47 -17.18 -16.07
C ASP A 28 -19.98 -18.63 -15.94
N ALA A 29 -18.67 -18.86 -16.10
CA ALA A 29 -18.07 -20.17 -15.90
C ALA A 29 -18.22 -20.66 -14.45
N ALA A 30 -17.95 -19.80 -13.46
CA ALA A 30 -18.14 -20.13 -12.05
C ALA A 30 -19.59 -20.52 -11.71
N VAL A 31 -20.54 -19.78 -12.28
CA VAL A 31 -21.97 -20.07 -12.14
C VAL A 31 -22.36 -21.38 -12.82
N ALA A 32 -21.81 -21.68 -14.00
CA ALA A 32 -22.08 -22.91 -14.73
C ALA A 32 -21.50 -24.15 -14.03
N ASP A 33 -20.32 -24.01 -13.42
CA ASP A 33 -19.67 -25.06 -12.63
C ASP A 33 -20.36 -25.32 -11.28
N GLY A 34 -21.31 -24.46 -10.88
CA GLY A 34 -22.12 -24.64 -9.69
C GLY A 34 -21.37 -24.38 -8.38
N VAL A 35 -20.47 -23.39 -8.35
CA VAL A 35 -19.76 -23.02 -7.13
C VAL A 35 -20.72 -22.49 -6.05
N ASP A 36 -20.39 -22.71 -4.77
CA ASP A 36 -21.20 -22.21 -3.66
C ASP A 36 -20.94 -20.73 -3.31
N VAL A 37 -19.68 -20.30 -3.48
CA VAL A 37 -19.19 -18.97 -3.10
C VAL A 37 -18.27 -18.43 -4.18
N ILE A 38 -18.47 -17.18 -4.58
CA ILE A 38 -17.57 -16.41 -5.44
C ILE A 38 -16.91 -15.31 -4.62
N SER A 39 -15.58 -15.24 -4.69
CA SER A 39 -14.76 -14.20 -4.05
C SER A 39 -14.08 -13.34 -5.11
N ILE A 40 -14.49 -12.07 -5.20
CA ILE A 40 -14.03 -11.12 -6.22
C ILE A 40 -13.20 -10.03 -5.52
N SER A 41 -11.90 -10.03 -5.76
CA SER A 41 -10.97 -9.01 -5.23
C SER A 41 -10.48 -8.05 -6.31
N ILE A 42 -11.40 -7.72 -7.23
CA ILE A 42 -11.25 -6.73 -8.29
C ILE A 42 -12.50 -5.84 -8.31
N GLY A 43 -12.40 -4.69 -8.95
CA GLY A 43 -13.49 -3.73 -9.02
C GLY A 43 -13.06 -2.49 -9.79
N GLU A 44 -14.00 -1.93 -10.54
CA GLU A 44 -13.77 -0.76 -11.39
C GLU A 44 -14.42 0.48 -10.79
N GLU A 45 -14.46 1.57 -11.55
CA GLU A 45 -15.20 2.76 -11.15
C GLU A 45 -16.70 2.50 -11.12
N ASN A 46 -17.41 3.22 -10.25
CA ASN A 46 -18.85 3.06 -10.15
C ASN A 46 -19.53 3.58 -11.42
N VAL A 47 -20.18 2.67 -12.15
CA VAL A 47 -21.13 2.97 -13.21
C VAL A 47 -22.53 2.55 -12.77
N PRO A 48 -23.60 2.98 -13.46
CA PRO A 48 -24.94 2.44 -13.18
C PRO A 48 -24.94 0.91 -13.25
N PHE A 49 -25.67 0.23 -12.36
CA PHE A 49 -25.57 -1.24 -12.21
C PHE A 49 -25.81 -2.06 -13.49
N PHE A 50 -26.60 -1.53 -14.43
CA PHE A 50 -26.85 -2.18 -15.72
C PHE A 50 -25.70 -2.03 -16.74
N GLN A 51 -24.63 -1.33 -16.36
CA GLN A 51 -23.36 -1.22 -17.09
C GLN A 51 -22.19 -1.83 -16.31
N ASP A 52 -22.41 -2.24 -15.06
CA ASP A 52 -21.40 -2.86 -14.20
C ASP A 52 -21.46 -4.38 -14.39
N ASN A 53 -20.48 -4.95 -15.10
CA ASN A 53 -20.44 -6.37 -15.38
C ASN A 53 -20.30 -7.23 -14.11
N ILE A 54 -19.63 -6.72 -13.06
CA ILE A 54 -19.57 -7.41 -11.76
C ILE A 54 -20.96 -7.41 -11.14
N ALA A 55 -21.70 -6.29 -11.17
CA ALA A 55 -23.06 -6.22 -10.65
C ALA A 55 -24.03 -7.14 -11.39
N ILE A 56 -24.00 -7.15 -12.72
CA ILE A 56 -24.86 -7.97 -13.58
C ILE A 56 -24.61 -9.46 -13.32
N ALA A 57 -23.34 -9.88 -13.39
CA ALA A 57 -22.97 -11.28 -13.21
C ALA A 57 -23.20 -11.76 -11.77
N SER A 58 -22.90 -10.91 -10.78
CA SER A 58 -23.17 -11.22 -9.36
C SER A 58 -24.66 -11.40 -9.12
N PHE A 59 -25.51 -10.56 -9.72
CA PHE A 59 -26.96 -10.72 -9.60
C PHE A 59 -27.44 -12.06 -10.17
N ALA A 60 -26.94 -12.47 -11.33
CA ALA A 60 -27.24 -13.77 -11.94
C ALA A 60 -26.77 -14.95 -11.07
N ALA A 61 -25.58 -14.85 -10.46
CA ALA A 61 -25.07 -15.85 -9.53
C ALA A 61 -25.95 -15.97 -8.28
N ILE A 62 -26.33 -14.84 -7.68
CA ILE A 62 -27.19 -14.78 -6.49
C ILE A 62 -28.58 -15.35 -6.78
N GLN A 63 -29.14 -15.14 -7.98
CA GLN A 63 -30.41 -15.76 -8.38
C GLN A 63 -30.36 -17.29 -8.41
N LYS A 64 -29.17 -17.87 -8.59
CA LYS A 64 -28.92 -19.32 -8.52
C LYS A 64 -28.51 -19.80 -7.13
N GLY A 65 -28.56 -18.93 -6.12
CA GLY A 65 -28.23 -19.27 -4.73
C GLY A 65 -26.75 -19.21 -4.39
N ILE A 66 -25.91 -18.64 -5.28
CA ILE A 66 -24.47 -18.52 -5.07
C ILE A 66 -24.17 -17.25 -4.28
N PHE A 67 -23.36 -17.37 -3.21
CA PHE A 67 -22.97 -16.21 -2.41
C PHE A 67 -21.80 -15.46 -3.07
N VAL A 68 -21.89 -14.13 -3.15
CA VAL A 68 -20.85 -13.30 -3.78
C VAL A 68 -20.27 -12.31 -2.77
N SER A 69 -18.95 -12.35 -2.61
CA SER A 69 -18.16 -11.42 -1.78
C SER A 69 -17.25 -10.58 -2.66
N CYS A 70 -17.32 -9.26 -2.54
CA CYS A 70 -16.53 -8.30 -3.31
C CYS A 70 -15.76 -7.32 -2.42
N ALA A 71 -14.57 -6.88 -2.82
CA ALA A 71 -13.81 -5.86 -2.10
C ALA A 71 -14.30 -4.43 -2.41
N THR A 72 -14.19 -3.48 -1.46
CA THR A 72 -14.58 -2.06 -1.64
C THR A 72 -13.65 -1.21 -2.50
N ARG A 73 -12.53 -1.75 -3.00
CA ARG A 73 -11.36 -1.03 -3.55
C ARG A 73 -10.60 -0.21 -2.50
N ASN A 74 -9.40 0.27 -2.88
CA ASN A 74 -8.43 0.95 -2.02
C ASN A 74 -8.31 2.45 -2.33
N SER A 75 -9.37 3.08 -2.85
CA SER A 75 -9.38 4.49 -3.29
C SER A 75 -9.84 5.49 -2.21
N GLY A 76 -9.98 5.05 -0.95
CA GLY A 76 -10.29 5.91 0.18
C GLY A 76 -9.25 7.02 0.42
N PRO A 77 -9.48 7.93 1.37
CA PRO A 77 -10.46 7.84 2.48
C PRO A 77 -11.73 8.67 2.27
N PHE A 78 -11.88 9.38 1.14
CA PHE A 78 -12.99 10.31 0.95
C PHE A 78 -14.32 9.58 0.75
N ASN A 79 -15.43 10.24 1.08
CA ASN A 79 -16.78 9.71 0.87
C ASN A 79 -17.03 9.40 -0.61
N GLY A 80 -17.77 8.31 -0.88
CA GLY A 80 -18.14 7.92 -2.24
C GLY A 80 -17.05 7.20 -3.05
N THR A 81 -15.98 6.72 -2.40
CA THR A 81 -14.88 6.00 -3.05
C THR A 81 -15.04 4.47 -3.07
N ALA A 82 -16.04 3.95 -2.37
CA ALA A 82 -16.34 2.51 -2.33
C ALA A 82 -16.90 2.03 -3.69
N THR A 83 -16.50 0.84 -4.10
CA THR A 83 -16.95 0.17 -5.35
C THR A 83 -17.58 -1.18 -5.01
N ASN A 84 -18.12 -1.88 -6.01
CA ASN A 84 -18.85 -3.14 -5.82
C ASN A 84 -20.03 -2.99 -4.85
N VAL A 85 -20.78 -1.89 -4.96
CA VAL A 85 -21.86 -1.50 -4.03
C VAL A 85 -23.26 -1.98 -4.49
N ALA A 86 -23.31 -2.94 -5.42
CA ALA A 86 -24.55 -3.52 -5.89
C ALA A 86 -25.30 -4.21 -4.74
N PRO A 87 -26.64 -4.05 -4.63
CA PRO A 87 -27.41 -4.75 -3.63
C PRO A 87 -27.23 -6.27 -3.71
N ARG A 88 -27.32 -6.95 -2.56
CA ARG A 88 -27.20 -8.42 -2.40
C ARG A 88 -25.80 -9.00 -2.59
N VAL A 89 -24.79 -8.19 -2.91
CA VAL A 89 -23.38 -8.56 -2.81
C VAL A 89 -22.87 -8.23 -1.41
N LEU A 90 -22.00 -9.07 -0.84
CA LEU A 90 -21.25 -8.70 0.37
C LEU A 90 -20.05 -7.83 -0.04
N THR A 91 -20.16 -6.53 0.20
CA THR A 91 -19.08 -5.57 -0.05
C THR A 91 -18.20 -5.43 1.19
N VAL A 92 -16.93 -5.81 1.09
CA VAL A 92 -16.00 -5.98 2.21
C VAL A 92 -14.98 -4.84 2.25
N GLY A 93 -14.97 -4.10 3.36
CA GLY A 93 -13.94 -3.11 3.68
C GLY A 93 -12.73 -3.72 4.41
N ALA A 94 -11.61 -3.00 4.40
CA ALA A 94 -10.38 -3.42 5.07
C ALA A 94 -10.23 -2.75 6.45
N SER A 95 -9.65 -3.48 7.40
CA SER A 95 -9.26 -2.99 8.73
C SER A 95 -7.97 -3.67 9.18
N THR A 96 -7.34 -3.13 10.22
CA THR A 96 -6.11 -3.69 10.81
C THR A 96 -6.44 -4.75 11.86
N ASN A 97 -5.44 -5.58 12.19
CA ASN A 97 -5.45 -6.46 13.36
C ASN A 97 -4.31 -6.08 14.32
N ASP A 98 -4.12 -6.86 15.38
CA ASP A 98 -3.12 -6.65 16.42
C ASP A 98 -1.69 -7.01 15.98
N ARG A 99 -1.52 -7.85 14.96
CA ARG A 99 -0.22 -8.24 14.42
C ARG A 99 0.35 -7.12 13.55
N LYS A 100 1.59 -6.73 13.85
CA LYS A 100 2.35 -5.73 13.12
C LYS A 100 3.70 -6.28 12.67
N ILE A 101 4.12 -5.95 11.45
CA ILE A 101 5.46 -6.27 10.96
C ILE A 101 6.36 -5.06 11.23
N LYS A 102 6.68 -4.91 12.52
CA LYS A 102 7.25 -3.71 13.10
C LYS A 102 8.65 -3.42 12.53
N ALA A 103 8.87 -2.17 12.09
CA ALA A 103 10.16 -1.59 11.74
C ALA A 103 10.26 -0.22 12.41
N THR A 104 11.05 -0.10 13.47
CA THR A 104 11.10 1.12 14.31
C THR A 104 12.19 2.07 13.85
N ALA A 105 11.82 3.32 13.60
CA ALA A 105 12.78 4.41 13.41
C ALA A 105 13.11 5.05 14.75
N LYS A 106 14.39 5.00 15.16
CA LYS A 106 14.89 5.67 16.36
C LYS A 106 15.77 6.85 16.00
N LEU A 107 15.28 8.05 16.28
CA LEU A 107 16.00 9.29 16.02
C LEU A 107 17.16 9.50 16.99
N GLY A 108 18.14 10.32 16.60
CA GLY A 108 19.28 10.69 17.45
C GLY A 108 18.91 11.45 18.73
N ASN A 109 17.69 11.97 18.83
CA ASN A 109 17.14 12.56 20.07
C ASN A 109 16.40 11.53 20.97
N ASN A 110 16.57 10.23 20.70
CA ASN A 110 15.94 9.11 21.40
C ASN A 110 14.42 8.96 21.23
N LYS A 111 13.76 9.76 20.38
CA LYS A 111 12.38 9.48 20.00
C LYS A 111 12.32 8.25 19.09
N GLU A 112 11.34 7.39 19.35
CA GLU A 112 11.11 6.15 18.60
C GLU A 112 9.73 6.20 17.95
N PHE A 113 9.67 5.78 16.69
CA PHE A 113 8.45 5.71 15.91
C PHE A 113 8.29 4.31 15.34
N ASP A 114 7.21 3.65 15.76
CA ASP A 114 6.85 2.33 15.26
C ASP A 114 6.18 2.46 13.90
N GLY A 115 6.84 1.92 12.88
CA GLY A 115 6.29 1.75 11.54
C GLY A 115 6.20 0.28 11.15
N GLU A 116 5.90 0.04 9.88
CA GLU A 116 5.80 -1.31 9.33
C GLU A 116 6.58 -1.47 8.02
N SER A 117 7.12 -2.68 7.82
CA SER A 117 7.86 -3.07 6.61
C SER A 117 8.04 -4.58 6.53
N LEU A 118 7.84 -5.16 5.34
CA LEU A 118 8.15 -6.57 5.08
C LEU A 118 9.64 -6.83 4.85
N PHE A 119 10.45 -5.78 4.60
CA PHE A 119 11.89 -5.94 4.50
C PHE A 119 12.48 -6.11 5.90
N GLN A 120 12.81 -7.35 6.25
CA GLN A 120 13.34 -7.73 7.56
C GLN A 120 14.77 -8.27 7.38
N PRO A 121 15.82 -7.42 7.51
CA PRO A 121 17.20 -7.86 7.31
C PRO A 121 17.60 -8.91 8.36
N LYS A 122 18.39 -9.90 7.94
CA LYS A 122 18.89 -10.93 8.86
C LYS A 122 19.92 -10.33 9.81
N GLY A 123 19.64 -10.37 11.11
CA GLY A 123 20.54 -9.87 12.16
C GLY A 123 19.78 -9.04 13.19
N SER A 124 20.49 -8.55 14.21
CA SER A 124 19.91 -7.59 15.15
C SER A 124 19.73 -6.24 14.47
N PRO A 125 18.67 -5.48 14.79
CA PRO A 125 18.51 -4.11 14.32
C PRO A 125 19.78 -3.31 14.60
N SER A 126 20.31 -2.65 13.57
CA SER A 126 21.52 -1.86 13.74
C SER A 126 21.23 -0.66 14.65
N SER A 127 21.93 -0.59 15.78
CA SER A 127 21.96 0.60 16.65
C SER A 127 22.86 1.69 16.09
N THR A 128 23.48 1.47 14.93
CA THR A 128 24.31 2.47 14.26
C THR A 128 23.42 3.58 13.73
N LEU A 129 23.68 4.80 14.20
CA LEU A 129 23.05 5.99 13.68
C LEU A 129 23.60 6.30 12.28
N SER A 130 22.69 6.54 11.34
CA SER A 130 22.97 7.00 9.98
C SER A 130 22.42 8.42 9.80
N PRO A 131 23.06 9.26 8.97
CA PRO A 131 22.51 10.58 8.65
C PRO A 131 21.13 10.47 8.02
N LEU A 132 20.22 11.35 8.42
CA LEU A 132 18.85 11.43 7.93
C LEU A 132 18.67 12.67 7.04
N VAL A 133 18.10 12.51 5.86
CA VAL A 133 17.84 13.62 4.94
C VAL A 133 16.39 13.59 4.47
N TYR A 134 15.74 14.75 4.44
CA TYR A 134 14.42 14.91 3.84
C TYR A 134 14.56 15.20 2.35
N ALA A 135 13.95 14.36 1.51
CA ALA A 135 14.03 14.49 0.06
C ALA A 135 13.33 15.75 -0.48
N GLY A 136 12.38 16.32 0.27
CA GLY A 136 11.72 17.57 -0.09
C GLY A 136 12.42 18.84 0.38
N SER A 137 13.68 18.76 0.82
CA SER A 137 14.45 19.93 1.30
C SER A 137 14.75 20.97 0.21
N ASN A 138 14.67 20.57 -1.06
CA ASN A 138 14.83 21.44 -2.23
C ASN A 138 13.51 22.06 -2.73
N GLU A 139 12.42 21.91 -1.96
CA GLU A 139 11.06 22.38 -2.27
C GLU A 139 10.47 21.83 -3.59
N LYS A 140 11.07 20.79 -4.19
CA LYS A 140 10.52 20.13 -5.37
C LYS A 140 9.51 19.06 -4.99
N GLN A 141 8.34 19.14 -5.59
CA GLN A 141 7.24 18.19 -5.39
C GLN A 141 7.64 16.75 -5.75
N ASP A 142 8.46 16.57 -6.78
CA ASP A 142 8.88 15.23 -7.20
C ASP A 142 9.91 14.64 -6.25
N SER A 143 10.83 15.47 -5.74
CA SER A 143 11.88 15.04 -4.80
C SER A 143 11.29 14.62 -3.46
N LYS A 144 10.32 15.37 -2.90
CA LYS A 144 9.65 14.94 -1.66
C LYS A 144 8.93 13.59 -1.82
N LEU A 145 8.47 13.28 -3.03
CA LEU A 145 7.81 12.03 -3.35
C LEU A 145 8.80 10.93 -3.80
N CYS A 146 10.10 11.21 -3.88
CA CYS A 146 11.09 10.26 -4.38
C CYS A 146 10.67 9.65 -5.73
N VAL A 147 10.16 10.49 -6.64
CA VAL A 147 9.85 10.12 -8.03
C VAL A 147 11.15 9.76 -8.75
N ASN A 148 11.08 8.87 -9.74
CA ASN A 148 12.26 8.48 -10.51
C ASN A 148 13.02 9.70 -11.07
N GLY A 149 14.35 9.72 -10.91
CA GLY A 149 15.23 10.84 -11.27
C GLY A 149 15.18 12.07 -10.34
N SER A 150 14.24 12.15 -9.40
CA SER A 150 14.05 13.36 -8.57
C SER A 150 15.10 13.58 -7.48
N LEU A 151 15.92 12.58 -7.19
CA LEU A 151 17.01 12.64 -6.18
C LEU A 151 18.37 12.95 -6.81
N GLU A 152 18.46 13.13 -8.12
CA GLU A 152 19.70 13.48 -8.81
C GLU A 152 20.27 14.82 -8.29
N GLY A 153 21.56 14.83 -7.98
CA GLY A 153 22.25 15.99 -7.41
C GLY A 153 21.98 16.23 -5.93
N MET A 154 21.22 15.37 -5.25
CA MET A 154 21.04 15.42 -3.80
C MET A 154 22.10 14.58 -3.07
N ASP A 155 22.57 15.07 -1.92
CA ASP A 155 23.49 14.33 -1.05
C ASP A 155 22.73 13.30 -0.20
N VAL A 156 22.37 12.18 -0.82
CA VAL A 156 21.63 11.06 -0.20
C VAL A 156 22.47 9.80 -0.02
N LYS A 157 23.70 9.76 -0.56
CA LYS A 157 24.53 8.55 -0.59
C LYS A 157 24.88 8.06 0.82
N GLY A 158 24.52 6.82 1.13
CA GLY A 158 24.71 6.18 2.43
C GLY A 158 23.82 6.70 3.56
N LYS A 159 22.84 7.58 3.24
CA LYS A 159 21.94 8.19 4.22
C LYS A 159 20.59 7.49 4.25
N VAL A 160 19.83 7.75 5.31
CA VAL A 160 18.40 7.46 5.36
C VAL A 160 17.65 8.59 4.70
N VAL A 161 16.80 8.27 3.73
CA VAL A 161 16.00 9.27 3.01
C VAL A 161 14.56 9.24 3.49
N LEU A 162 14.05 10.38 3.97
CA LEU A 162 12.64 10.57 4.26
C LEU A 162 11.91 11.00 2.99
N CYS A 163 10.98 10.14 2.53
CA CYS A 163 10.08 10.35 1.40
C CYS A 163 8.63 10.47 1.88
N GLU A 164 7.80 11.21 1.15
CA GLU A 164 6.35 11.28 1.34
C GLU A 164 5.63 10.30 0.41
N ARG A 165 4.55 9.69 0.92
CA ARG A 165 3.55 8.97 0.11
C ARG A 165 2.93 9.93 -0.89
N GLY A 166 2.51 9.44 -2.05
CA GLY A 166 1.88 10.29 -3.08
C GLY A 166 1.52 9.50 -4.33
N VAL A 167 1.68 10.14 -5.49
CA VAL A 167 1.20 9.65 -6.79
C VAL A 167 1.90 8.38 -7.29
N THR A 168 3.16 8.16 -6.90
CA THR A 168 3.90 6.93 -7.23
C THR A 168 3.67 5.84 -6.20
N SER A 169 3.79 4.58 -6.63
CA SER A 169 3.67 3.44 -5.74
C SER A 169 4.66 3.54 -4.57
N ARG A 170 4.22 3.11 -3.38
CA ARG A 170 5.07 3.08 -2.19
C ARG A 170 6.31 2.23 -2.41
N ILE A 171 6.14 1.07 -3.06
CA ILE A 171 7.22 0.12 -3.35
C ILE A 171 8.22 0.71 -4.36
N GLU A 172 7.75 1.45 -5.36
CA GLU A 172 8.58 2.05 -6.42
C GLU A 172 9.59 3.09 -5.90
N LYS A 173 9.28 3.75 -4.78
CA LYS A 173 10.19 4.72 -4.15
C LYS A 173 11.46 4.06 -3.60
N GLY A 174 11.40 2.79 -3.21
CA GLY A 174 12.53 2.04 -2.69
C GLY A 174 13.69 1.95 -3.69
N PRO A 175 13.47 1.43 -4.92
CA PRO A 175 14.47 1.47 -5.99
C PRO A 175 15.04 2.87 -6.25
N VAL A 176 14.20 3.91 -6.30
CA VAL A 176 14.67 5.28 -6.54
C VAL A 176 15.68 5.73 -5.47
N VAL A 177 15.38 5.49 -4.19
CA VAL A 177 16.31 5.81 -3.09
C VAL A 177 17.58 4.96 -3.20
N LYS A 178 17.45 3.67 -3.53
CA LYS A 178 18.58 2.73 -3.67
C LYS A 178 19.53 3.16 -4.80
N ASP A 179 18.98 3.50 -5.96
CA ASP A 179 19.73 3.85 -7.16
C ASP A 179 20.45 5.19 -7.01
N ALA A 180 19.87 6.12 -6.23
CA ALA A 180 20.55 7.34 -5.78
C ALA A 180 21.65 7.09 -4.73
N GLY A 181 21.85 5.84 -4.29
CA GLY A 181 22.85 5.43 -3.31
C GLY A 181 22.41 5.55 -1.85
N GLY A 182 21.13 5.78 -1.58
CA GLY A 182 20.57 5.82 -0.23
C GLY A 182 20.71 4.48 0.50
N GLY A 183 20.98 4.54 1.80
CA GLY A 183 21.18 3.36 2.64
C GLY A 183 19.88 2.77 3.18
N ALA A 184 18.86 3.61 3.40
CA ALA A 184 17.55 3.22 3.89
C ALA A 184 16.48 4.28 3.55
N MET A 185 15.20 3.96 3.75
CA MET A 185 14.09 4.87 3.49
C MET A 185 13.10 4.94 4.66
N ILE A 186 12.69 6.15 5.03
CA ILE A 186 11.49 6.35 5.83
C ILE A 186 10.41 6.87 4.89
N LEU A 187 9.28 6.18 4.82
CA LEU A 187 8.14 6.61 4.01
C LEU A 187 7.04 7.15 4.93
N MET A 188 6.81 8.45 4.93
CA MET A 188 5.72 9.04 5.71
C MET A 188 4.43 9.13 4.90
N ASN A 189 3.31 8.82 5.55
CA ASN A 189 1.98 9.08 5.01
C ASN A 189 1.72 10.57 4.78
N GLN A 190 0.73 10.86 3.93
CA GLN A 190 0.11 12.18 3.87
C GLN A 190 -1.11 12.22 4.80
N GLU A 191 -1.63 13.42 5.01
CA GLU A 191 -2.79 13.68 5.87
C GLU A 191 -3.98 12.73 5.59
N PRO A 192 -4.39 12.45 4.33
CA PRO A 192 -5.52 11.56 4.08
C PRO A 192 -5.31 10.13 4.58
N GLN A 193 -4.08 9.63 4.62
CA GLN A 193 -3.81 8.27 5.12
C GLN A 193 -3.68 8.23 6.65
N GLY A 194 -3.34 9.35 7.29
CA GLY A 194 -3.24 9.44 8.74
C GLY A 194 -2.34 8.36 9.34
N PHE A 195 -2.93 7.46 10.12
CA PHE A 195 -2.25 6.39 10.85
C PHE A 195 -2.21 5.03 10.14
N SER A 196 -2.76 4.89 8.92
CA SER A 196 -2.74 3.61 8.21
C SER A 196 -1.33 3.22 7.78
N LEU A 197 -0.89 2.00 8.10
CA LEU A 197 0.43 1.51 7.73
C LEU A 197 0.26 0.31 6.81
N ASP A 198 1.10 0.23 5.78
CA ASP A 198 1.18 -0.90 4.87
C ASP A 198 2.58 -1.51 5.00
N ALA A 199 2.66 -2.79 5.39
CA ALA A 199 3.93 -3.49 5.47
C ALA A 199 4.40 -3.86 4.05
N ASP A 200 5.06 -2.94 3.35
CA ASP A 200 5.53 -3.16 1.99
C ASP A 200 6.90 -3.86 1.94
N ALA A 201 7.12 -4.68 0.90
CA ALA A 201 8.40 -5.36 0.67
C ALA A 201 9.33 -4.47 -0.16
N HIS A 202 10.08 -3.60 0.51
CA HIS A 202 11.04 -2.70 -0.14
C HIS A 202 12.34 -3.42 -0.55
N VAL A 203 13.10 -2.82 -1.48
CA VAL A 203 14.39 -3.34 -1.98
C VAL A 203 15.61 -2.96 -1.12
N LEU A 204 15.37 -2.20 -0.06
CA LEU A 204 16.32 -1.69 0.94
C LEU A 204 15.62 -1.60 2.31
N PRO A 205 16.35 -1.43 3.42
CA PRO A 205 15.75 -1.20 4.73
C PRO A 205 14.81 0.00 4.68
N ALA A 206 13.56 -0.21 5.06
CA ALA A 206 12.56 0.85 5.04
C ALA A 206 11.54 0.69 6.14
N THR A 207 10.87 1.78 6.50
CA THR A 207 9.72 1.78 7.41
C THR A 207 8.68 2.79 6.93
N GLN A 208 7.41 2.35 6.85
CA GLN A 208 6.30 3.27 6.63
C GLN A 208 5.80 3.80 7.97
N LEU A 209 5.61 5.12 8.06
CA LEU A 209 5.16 5.82 9.26
C LEU A 209 3.88 6.62 9.02
N SER A 210 3.16 6.87 10.12
CA SER A 210 1.97 7.72 10.11
C SER A 210 2.31 9.16 9.71
N PHE A 211 1.28 9.91 9.31
CA PHE A 211 1.43 11.33 9.00
C PHE A 211 1.97 12.12 10.21
N ALA A 212 1.41 11.85 11.40
CA ALA A 212 1.83 12.51 12.64
C ALA A 212 3.30 12.24 12.98
N ALA A 213 3.75 10.97 12.87
CA ALA A 213 5.15 10.62 13.08
C ALA A 213 6.06 11.29 12.04
N GLY A 214 5.65 11.33 10.77
CA GLY A 214 6.37 12.02 9.71
C GLY A 214 6.55 13.51 9.98
N LEU A 215 5.53 14.21 10.52
CA LEU A 215 5.64 15.61 10.92
C LEU A 215 6.65 15.81 12.06
N GLU A 216 6.66 14.93 13.06
CA GLU A 216 7.66 14.98 14.14
C GLU A 216 9.09 14.76 13.63
N ILE A 217 9.27 13.84 12.68
CA ILE A 217 10.57 13.59 12.06
C ILE A 217 11.01 14.79 11.22
N LYS A 218 10.11 15.43 10.45
CA LYS A 218 10.42 16.67 9.72
C LYS A 218 10.83 17.79 10.67
N ALA A 219 10.12 17.95 11.80
CA ALA A 219 10.47 18.91 12.82
C ALA A 219 11.85 18.62 13.44
N TYR A 220 12.17 17.35 13.69
CA TYR A 220 13.51 16.94 14.15
C TYR A 220 14.60 17.27 13.14
N ILE A 221 14.41 16.95 11.85
CA ILE A 221 15.36 17.27 10.78
C ILE A 221 15.68 18.77 10.75
N ASN A 222 14.67 19.63 10.94
CA ASN A 222 14.84 21.08 10.96
C ASN A 222 15.43 21.63 12.26
N SER A 223 15.48 20.83 13.33
CA SER A 223 15.95 21.26 14.65
C SER A 223 17.46 21.09 14.88
N THR A 224 18.15 20.39 13.99
CA THR A 224 19.59 20.08 14.12
C THR A 224 20.29 20.13 12.77
N LEU A 225 21.59 20.47 12.76
CA LEU A 225 22.43 20.43 11.56
C LEU A 225 22.87 19.00 11.19
N THR A 226 22.79 18.07 12.13
CA THR A 226 23.21 16.68 11.97
C THR A 226 22.08 15.73 12.40
N PRO A 227 20.95 15.70 11.68
CA PRO A 227 19.87 14.76 11.96
C PRO A 227 20.34 13.33 11.70
N MET A 228 20.09 12.45 12.68
CA MET A 228 20.51 11.05 12.64
C MET A 228 19.33 10.14 12.99
N VAL A 229 19.35 8.92 12.45
CA VAL A 229 18.36 7.89 12.75
C VAL A 229 19.01 6.50 12.70
N SER A 230 18.47 5.58 13.47
CA SER A 230 18.87 4.17 13.53
C SER A 230 17.65 3.26 13.45
N ALA A 231 17.91 1.97 13.22
CA ALA A 231 16.95 0.88 13.14
C ALA A 231 15.96 0.90 11.95
N PHE A 232 15.85 -0.28 11.33
CA PHE A 232 14.84 -0.76 10.37
C PHE A 232 14.70 -2.27 10.60
#